data_AF-A0A0R3T1T9-F1
#
_entry.id   AF-A0A0R3T1T9-F1
#
_cell.length_a   1.000
_cell.length_b   1.000
_cell.length_c   1.000
_cell.angle_alpha   90.00
_cell.angle_beta   90.00
_cell.angle_gamma   90.00
#
_symmetry.space_group_name_H-M   'P 1'
#
loop_
_entity.id
_entity.type
_entity.pdbx_description
1 polymer ?
#
loop_
_entity_poly.entity_id
_entity_poly.type
_entity_poly.pdbx_seq_one_letter_code
_entity_poly.pdbx_strand_id
1 'polypeptide(L)'
;MADVASRPSIKRQFLRWLLHSLWCVKNCLPPRVCNEPRCIQLRPIVRHIIECDNENCIEDHCKIAKETKGHWDGCKRFDCEICCEMYVALKGRLLPDKSMNPNPNIYMTITTTGRTKMIKKM
;
A
#
# COMPACT_ATOMS: atom_id res chain seq x y z
N MET A 1 7.27 -33.40 -0.43
CA MET A 1 8.18 -32.26 -0.18
C MET A 1 7.32 -31.01 -0.27
N ALA A 2 7.03 -30.35 0.86
CA ALA A 2 6.07 -29.25 0.89
C ALA A 2 6.68 -28.01 0.19
N ASP A 3 5.92 -27.50 -0.76
CA ASP A 3 6.23 -26.36 -1.61
C ASP A 3 6.62 -25.11 -0.80
N VAL A 4 7.89 -24.72 -0.91
CA VAL A 4 8.48 -23.49 -0.34
C VAL A 4 7.99 -22.23 -1.08
N ALA A 5 7.04 -22.32 -2.02
CA ALA A 5 6.60 -21.19 -2.82
C ALA A 5 5.45 -20.37 -2.21
N SER A 6 4.83 -20.81 -1.10
CA SER A 6 3.60 -20.16 -0.61
C SER A 6 3.72 -19.33 0.67
N ARG A 7 4.93 -19.02 1.17
CA ARG A 7 5.11 -18.03 2.25
C ARG A 7 5.43 -16.65 1.66
N PRO A 8 4.53 -15.66 1.76
CA PRO A 8 4.81 -14.33 1.23
C PRO A 8 6.03 -13.75 1.94
N SER A 9 6.99 -13.24 1.17
CA SER A 9 8.24 -12.72 1.72
C SER A 9 7.97 -11.64 2.77
N ILE A 10 8.82 -11.56 3.80
CA ILE A 10 8.67 -10.58 4.89
C ILE A 10 8.57 -9.15 4.32
N LYS A 11 9.34 -8.85 3.26
CA LYS A 11 9.31 -7.56 2.55
C LYS A 11 7.97 -7.29 1.87
N ARG A 12 7.36 -8.29 1.21
CA ARG A 12 6.01 -8.15 0.60
C ARG A 12 4.95 -7.85 1.66
N GLN A 13 4.97 -8.61 2.76
CA GLN A 13 4.02 -8.41 3.85
C GLN A 13 4.19 -7.03 4.47
N PHE A 14 5.42 -6.61 4.71
CA PHE A 14 5.73 -5.28 5.23
C PHE A 14 5.22 -4.19 4.29
N LEU A 15 5.48 -4.28 2.98
CA LEU A 15 4.95 -3.33 1.99
C LEU A 15 3.41 -3.26 2.03
N ARG A 16 2.73 -4.42 2.04
CA ARG A 16 1.26 -4.47 2.09
C ARG A 16 0.72 -3.71 3.30
N TRP A 17 1.29 -3.94 4.48
CA TRP A 17 0.83 -3.31 5.71
C TRP A 17 1.23 -1.84 5.82
N LEU A 18 2.37 -1.47 5.25
CA LEU A 18 2.80 -0.08 5.13
C LEU A 18 1.83 0.72 4.26
N LEU A 19 1.47 0.20 3.08
CA LEU A 19 0.51 0.84 2.17
C LEU A 19 -0.90 0.95 2.78
N HIS A 20 -1.36 -0.09 3.47
CA HIS A 20 -2.62 -0.02 4.22
C HIS A 20 -2.58 1.10 5.26
N SER A 21 -1.53 1.16 6.07
CA SER A 21 -1.39 2.14 7.15
C SER A 21 -1.29 3.57 6.61
N LEU A 22 -0.55 3.79 5.52
CA LEU A 22 -0.50 5.07 4.79
C LEU A 22 -1.88 5.54 4.36
N TRP A 23 -2.64 4.65 3.71
CA TRP A 23 -4.01 4.97 3.30
C TRP A 23 -4.93 5.20 4.50
N CYS A 24 -4.80 4.38 5.54
CA CYS A 24 -5.61 4.44 6.73
C CYS A 24 -5.40 5.75 7.49
N VAL A 25 -4.17 6.19 7.70
CA VAL A 25 -3.86 7.49 8.34
C VAL A 25 -4.45 8.66 7.54
N LYS A 26 -4.38 8.60 6.20
CA LYS A 26 -4.89 9.66 5.33
C LYS A 26 -6.43 9.72 5.27
N ASN A 27 -7.12 8.57 5.34
CA ASN A 27 -8.55 8.47 5.01
C ASN A 27 -9.46 8.16 6.21
N CYS A 28 -8.92 7.62 7.31
CA CYS A 28 -9.71 7.34 8.51
C CYS A 28 -9.78 8.59 9.39
N LEU A 29 -10.84 9.38 9.23
CA LEU A 29 -11.21 10.44 10.16
C LEU A 29 -11.85 9.84 11.43
N PRO A 30 -11.72 10.50 12.61
CA PRO A 30 -12.51 10.15 13.78
C PRO A 30 -14.01 10.16 13.41
N PRO A 31 -14.81 9.12 13.76
CA PRO A 31 -14.56 8.06 14.74
C PRO A 31 -14.17 6.68 14.15
N ARG A 32 -13.90 6.56 12.85
CA ARG A 32 -13.64 5.25 12.21
C ARG A 32 -12.17 4.84 12.35
N VAL A 33 -11.78 4.42 13.54
CA VAL A 33 -10.43 3.89 13.80
C VAL A 33 -10.35 2.44 13.30
N CYS A 34 -9.51 2.16 12.28
CA CYS A 34 -9.13 0.77 11.93
C CYS A 34 -8.58 0.03 13.16
N ASN A 35 -9.10 -1.18 13.41
CA ASN A 35 -8.77 -2.03 14.55
C ASN A 35 -7.81 -3.18 14.20
N GLU A 36 -7.26 -3.20 12.98
CA GLU A 36 -6.30 -4.22 12.57
C GLU A 36 -4.99 -4.07 13.37
N PRO A 37 -4.54 -5.11 14.11
CA PRO A 37 -3.36 -5.03 14.97
C PRO A 37 -2.10 -4.53 14.26
N ARG A 38 -1.86 -4.99 13.02
CA ARG A 38 -0.68 -4.58 12.24
C ARG A 38 -0.74 -3.12 11.81
N CYS A 39 -1.94 -2.61 11.54
CA CYS A 39 -2.16 -1.20 11.26
C CYS A 39 -1.91 -0.35 12.51
N ILE A 40 -2.41 -0.77 13.68
CA ILE A 40 -2.17 -0.09 14.96
C ILE A 40 -0.67 0.07 15.23
N GLN A 41 0.12 -0.98 15.00
CA GLN A 41 1.58 -0.94 15.18
C GLN A 41 2.30 -0.04 14.19
N LEU A 42 1.88 -0.01 12.92
CA LEU A 42 2.56 0.75 11.86
C LEU A 42 2.11 2.21 11.74
N ARG A 43 0.92 2.56 12.26
CA ARG A 43 0.38 3.92 12.20
C ARG A 43 1.32 5.00 12.77
N PRO A 44 1.96 4.82 13.95
CA PRO A 44 2.93 5.80 14.46
C PRO A 44 4.10 6.02 13.49
N ILE A 45 4.66 4.93 12.96
CA ILE A 45 5.76 4.98 12.00
C ILE A 45 5.32 5.69 10.72
N VAL A 46 4.11 5.40 10.23
CA VAL A 46 3.56 6.05 9.04
C VAL A 46 3.35 7.55 9.25
N ARG A 47 2.79 7.97 10.39
CA ARG A 47 2.66 9.40 10.71
C ARG A 47 4.03 10.08 10.74
N HIS A 48 5.01 9.41 11.34
CA HIS A 48 6.38 9.90 11.39
C HIS A 48 6.99 10.06 9.99
N ILE A 49 6.97 9.04 9.12
CA ILE A 49 7.60 9.14 7.79
C ILE A 49 6.90 10.10 6.83
N ILE A 50 5.66 10.52 7.13
CA ILE A 50 4.96 11.58 6.37
C ILE A 50 5.59 12.95 6.66
N GLU A 51 6.09 13.18 7.87
CA GLU A 51 6.64 14.46 8.34
C GLU A 51 8.17 14.45 8.44
N CYS A 52 8.81 13.28 8.38
CA CYS A 52 10.23 13.12 8.59
C CYS A 52 11.01 13.19 7.28
N ASP A 53 11.84 14.23 7.13
CA ASP A 53 12.77 14.39 6.00
C ASP A 53 14.21 13.93 6.32
N ASN A 54 14.52 13.60 7.57
CA ASN A 54 15.88 13.21 7.96
C ASN A 54 16.27 11.82 7.41
N GLU A 55 17.36 11.74 6.65
CA GLU A 55 17.90 10.50 6.10
C GLU A 55 18.51 9.58 7.17
N ASN A 56 19.08 10.18 8.23
CA ASN A 56 19.73 9.47 9.35
C ASN A 56 18.83 9.46 10.60
N CYS A 57 17.52 9.37 10.39
CA CYS A 57 16.57 9.31 11.50
C CYS A 57 16.83 8.05 12.36
N ILE A 58 16.89 8.25 13.68
CA ILE A 58 17.12 7.18 14.66
C ILE A 58 15.85 6.42 15.06
N GLU A 59 14.67 6.89 14.61
CA GLU A 59 13.40 6.23 14.92
C GLU A 59 13.35 4.81 14.35
N ASP A 60 12.92 3.89 15.19
CA ASP A 60 12.84 2.48 14.83
C ASP A 60 11.95 2.27 13.61
N HIS A 61 12.41 1.46 12.67
CA HIS A 61 11.74 1.15 11.41
C HIS A 61 11.50 2.34 10.46
N CYS A 62 11.88 3.58 10.81
CA CYS A 62 11.75 4.75 9.92
C CYS A 62 12.51 4.53 8.60
N LYS A 63 13.79 4.17 8.68
CA LYS A 63 14.63 3.89 7.52
C LYS A 63 14.02 2.81 6.63
N ILE A 64 13.63 1.68 7.21
CA ILE A 64 13.05 0.54 6.48
C ILE A 64 11.72 0.92 5.82
N ALA A 65 10.88 1.70 6.51
CA ALA A 65 9.62 2.19 5.98
C ALA A 65 9.83 3.18 4.82
N LYS A 66 10.78 4.12 4.94
CA LYS A 66 11.17 5.04 3.85
C LYS A 66 11.72 4.29 2.64
N GLU A 67 12.62 3.33 2.83
CA GLU A 67 13.18 2.50 1.75
C GLU A 67 12.08 1.70 1.04
N THR A 68 11.18 1.07 1.82
CA THR A 68 10.07 0.29 1.26
C THR A 68 9.09 1.16 0.49
N LYS A 69 8.74 2.33 1.04
CA LYS A 69 7.86 3.31 0.37
C LYS A 69 8.52 3.85 -0.90
N GLY A 70 9.78 4.26 -0.82
CA GLY A 70 10.54 4.77 -1.97
C GLY A 70 10.67 3.73 -3.08
N HIS A 71 10.88 2.46 -2.71
CA HIS A 71 10.83 1.37 -3.68
C HIS A 71 9.47 1.28 -4.36
N TRP A 72 8.36 1.29 -3.60
CA TRP A 72 7.01 1.25 -4.18
C TRP A 72 6.73 2.41 -5.15
N ASP A 73 7.07 3.64 -4.76
CA ASP A 73 6.86 4.85 -5.55
C ASP A 73 7.62 4.79 -6.88
N GLY A 74 8.90 4.37 -6.83
CA GLY A 74 9.81 4.30 -7.97
C GLY A 74 9.71 3.04 -8.82
N CYS A 75 9.19 1.93 -8.27
CA CYS A 75 9.14 0.65 -8.97
C CYS A 75 8.12 0.70 -10.12
N LYS A 76 8.52 0.16 -11.28
CA LYS A 76 7.68 0.02 -12.49
C LYS A 76 7.60 -1.43 -12.99
N ARG A 77 8.28 -2.34 -12.29
CA ARG A 77 8.41 -3.74 -12.67
C ARG A 77 7.18 -4.52 -12.21
N PHE A 78 6.39 -5.05 -13.15
CA PHE A 78 5.22 -5.87 -12.85
C PHE A 78 5.61 -7.24 -12.27
N ASP A 79 6.78 -7.74 -12.62
CA ASP A 79 7.39 -8.97 -12.12
C ASP A 79 8.17 -8.74 -10.81
N CYS A 80 8.11 -7.54 -10.23
CA CYS A 80 8.82 -7.23 -9.00
C CYS A 80 8.34 -8.13 -7.85
N GLU A 81 9.24 -8.91 -7.28
CA GLU A 81 8.93 -9.80 -6.19
C GLU A 81 8.36 -9.06 -4.96
N ILE A 82 8.60 -7.78 -4.76
CA ILE A 82 8.05 -7.04 -3.61
C ILE A 82 6.69 -6.42 -3.98
N CYS A 83 6.58 -5.82 -5.16
CA CYS A 83 5.42 -5.00 -5.56
C CYS A 83 4.32 -5.77 -6.31
N CYS A 84 4.63 -6.92 -6.94
CA CYS A 84 3.73 -7.64 -7.84
C CYS A 84 2.36 -7.93 -7.21
N GLU A 85 2.34 -8.50 -6.00
CA GLU A 85 1.10 -8.83 -5.29
C GLU A 85 0.24 -7.58 -5.03
N MET A 86 0.87 -6.46 -4.68
CA MET A 86 0.15 -5.20 -4.47
C MET A 86 -0.35 -4.60 -5.78
N TYR A 87 0.40 -4.72 -6.88
CA TYR A 87 -0.11 -4.34 -8.20
C TYR A 87 -1.32 -5.18 -8.61
N VAL A 88 -1.28 -6.50 -8.41
CA VAL A 88 -2.42 -7.38 -8.69
C VAL A 88 -3.63 -7.01 -7.83
N ALA A 89 -3.43 -6.87 -6.51
CA ALA A 89 -4.50 -6.54 -5.57
C ALA A 89 -5.14 -5.17 -5.86
N LEU A 90 -4.34 -4.15 -6.18
CA LEU A 90 -4.84 -2.81 -6.49
C LEU A 90 -5.44 -2.72 -7.90
N LYS A 91 -4.90 -3.46 -8.87
CA LYS A 91 -5.50 -3.61 -10.20
C LYS A 91 -6.90 -4.20 -10.10
N GLY A 92 -7.10 -5.25 -9.29
CA GLY A 92 -8.43 -5.84 -9.04
C GLY A 92 -9.41 -4.89 -8.35
N ARG A 93 -8.93 -3.91 -7.57
CA ARG A 93 -9.79 -2.89 -6.94
C ARG A 93 -10.13 -1.72 -7.87
N LEU A 94 -9.25 -1.38 -8.81
CA LEU A 94 -9.42 -0.24 -9.71
C LEU A 94 -9.96 -0.61 -11.10
N LEU A 95 -9.88 -1.88 -11.47
CA LEU A 95 -10.63 -2.49 -12.57
C LEU A 95 -11.68 -3.39 -11.94
N PRO A 96 -12.82 -2.87 -11.44
CA PRO A 96 -13.97 -3.73 -11.27
C PRO A 96 -14.27 -4.28 -12.67
N ASP A 97 -14.11 -5.58 -12.84
CA ASP A 97 -14.68 -6.28 -13.98
C ASP A 97 -16.14 -5.81 -14.14
N LYS A 98 -16.57 -5.52 -15.37
CA LYS A 98 -17.98 -5.18 -15.65
C LYS A 98 -18.92 -6.31 -15.19
N SER A 99 -18.40 -7.52 -14.96
CA SER A 99 -19.12 -8.64 -14.33
C SER A 99 -19.29 -8.53 -12.80
N MET A 100 -18.41 -7.78 -12.10
CA MET A 100 -18.30 -7.74 -10.64
C MET A 100 -18.90 -6.48 -10.00
N ASN A 101 -19.27 -5.46 -10.79
CA ASN A 101 -19.91 -4.26 -10.29
C ASN A 101 -21.20 -3.94 -11.08
N PRO A 102 -22.37 -4.39 -10.62
CA PRO A 102 -23.66 -4.14 -11.28
C PRO A 102 -24.10 -2.67 -11.23
N ASN A 103 -23.39 -1.78 -10.52
CA ASN A 103 -23.68 -0.34 -10.53
C ASN A 103 -22.38 0.50 -10.45
N PRO A 104 -21.65 0.66 -11.56
CA PRO A 104 -20.47 1.52 -11.57
C PRO A 104 -20.88 2.97 -11.30
N ASN A 105 -20.19 3.63 -10.35
CA ASN A 105 -20.38 5.06 -10.11
C ASN A 105 -19.94 5.85 -11.35
N ILE A 106 -20.91 6.23 -12.17
CA ILE A 106 -20.77 7.00 -13.42
C ILE A 106 -20.08 8.35 -13.20
N TYR A 107 -20.07 8.87 -11.98
CA TYR A 107 -19.44 10.14 -11.61
C TYR A 107 -17.94 10.00 -11.30
N MET A 108 -17.40 8.78 -11.25
CA MET A 108 -15.97 8.55 -10.98
C MET A 108 -15.24 8.08 -12.25
N THR A 109 -15.25 8.94 -13.29
CA THR A 109 -14.55 8.76 -14.58
C THR A 109 -13.06 9.03 -14.45
N ILE A 110 -12.36 8.21 -13.67
CA ILE A 110 -10.90 8.27 -13.58
C ILE A 110 -10.30 7.36 -14.67
N THR A 111 -9.42 7.92 -15.50
CA THR A 111 -8.69 7.19 -16.55
C THR A 111 -7.81 6.09 -15.94
N THR A 112 -7.44 5.07 -16.73
CA THR A 112 -6.49 4.02 -16.31
C THR A 112 -5.17 4.62 -15.80
N THR A 113 -4.70 5.70 -16.41
CA THR A 113 -3.54 6.48 -15.95
C THR A 113 -3.81 7.16 -14.60
N GLY A 114 -5.00 7.73 -14.38
CA GLY A 114 -5.42 8.29 -13.10
C GLY A 114 -5.51 7.24 -11.99
N ARG A 115 -5.95 6.02 -12.31
CA ARG A 115 -5.98 4.87 -11.40
C ARG A 115 -4.58 4.45 -10.97
N THR A 116 -3.66 4.26 -11.91
CA THR A 116 -2.25 3.95 -11.62
C THR A 116 -1.58 5.06 -10.81
N LYS A 117 -1.91 6.33 -11.06
CA LYS A 117 -1.44 7.46 -10.25
C LYS A 117 -1.98 7.41 -8.82
N MET A 118 -3.23 6.98 -8.59
CA MET A 118 -3.76 6.80 -7.24
C MET A 118 -3.09 5.64 -6.50
N ILE A 119 -2.88 4.49 -7.16
CA ILE A 119 -2.10 3.35 -6.63
C ILE A 119 -0.73 3.78 -6.11
N LYS A 120 -0.07 4.67 -6.85
CA LYS A 120 1.27 5.18 -6.54
C LYS A 120 1.29 6.43 -5.65
N LYS A 121 0.14 7.03 -5.34
CA LYS A 121 0.02 8.20 -4.44
C LYS A 121 -0.47 7.83 -3.02
N MET A 122 -0.83 6.57 -2.78
CA MET A 122 -1.14 6.04 -1.44
C MET A 122 0.09 6.12 -0.54
#